data_AF-G9ETN1-F1
#
_entry.id   AF-G9ETN1-F1
#
_cell.length_a   1.000
_cell.length_b   1.000
_cell.length_c   1.000
_cell.angle_alpha   90.00
_cell.angle_beta   90.00
_cell.angle_gamma   90.00
#
_symmetry.space_group_name_H-M   'P 1'
#
loop_
_entity.id
_entity.type
_entity.pdbx_description
1 polymer ?
#
loop_
_entity_poly.entity_id
_entity_poly.type
_entity_poly.pdbx_seq_one_letter_code
_entity_poly.pdbx_strand_id
1 'polypeptide(L)'
;MTIFVKTSQELIERVLIKSIEDSIADDKNVLYSWWRDTSISEEQRKVTRDLQKIIAAFLNKESDKHSLEALKKIMSQVDTEVEDYRKKHKWDRGHLNATLTGINSNLDRFYNKISALGINPVDSVDDAQGGKKSFSLVDVVDDDDPFNILCAYAVYYLGEHILCPPEDGVFIKIANSVSSCISKSSAIEVRAQKENCLINHILACKKKIDGLDKEGDDYQVLRRTFVIEEINAILRDNTMICEESKPISTIPVQLTAFAVARIKAPGMKPSRGRLKVAMENALEEIGEVVAPHQHSVATI
;
A
#
# COMPACT_ATOMS: atom_id res chain seq x y z
N MET A 1 -0.33 6.78 -17.45
CA MET A 1 -1.19 5.88 -16.65
C MET A 1 -1.69 6.66 -15.44
N THR A 2 -2.69 6.21 -14.68
CA THR A 2 -3.03 6.84 -13.39
C THR A 2 -2.34 6.06 -12.28
N ILE A 3 -2.06 6.74 -11.17
CA ILE A 3 -1.42 6.15 -10.01
C ILE A 3 -2.24 4.97 -9.47
N PHE A 4 -3.57 5.10 -9.41
CA PHE A 4 -4.47 4.03 -8.97
C PHE A 4 -4.33 2.77 -9.82
N VAL A 5 -4.36 2.91 -11.15
CA VAL A 5 -4.29 1.78 -12.07
C VAL A 5 -2.93 1.08 -11.95
N LYS A 6 -1.84 1.83 -12.00
CA LYS A 6 -0.48 1.29 -11.84
C LYS A 6 -0.32 0.54 -10.52
N THR A 7 -0.71 1.19 -9.43
CA THR A 7 -0.62 0.59 -8.08
C THR A 7 -1.49 -0.67 -7.99
N SER A 8 -2.70 -0.65 -8.56
CA SER A 8 -3.58 -1.82 -8.57
C SER A 8 -2.97 -2.98 -9.35
N GLN A 9 -2.35 -2.72 -10.50
CA GLN A 9 -1.66 -3.77 -11.28
C GLN A 9 -0.55 -4.43 -10.48
N GLU A 10 0.36 -3.64 -9.90
CA GLU A 10 1.49 -4.14 -9.12
C GLU A 10 1.05 -4.95 -7.90
N LEU A 11 0.04 -4.45 -7.17
CA LEU A 11 -0.46 -5.12 -5.97
C LEU A 11 -1.25 -6.39 -6.29
N ILE A 12 -2.10 -6.37 -7.33
CA ILE A 12 -2.79 -7.58 -7.80
C ILE A 12 -1.78 -8.62 -8.24
N GLU A 13 -0.77 -8.23 -9.02
CA GLU A 13 0.28 -9.13 -9.48
C GLU A 13 0.98 -9.81 -8.30
N ARG A 14 1.34 -9.07 -7.26
CA ARG A 14 1.92 -9.62 -6.03
C ARG A 14 1.02 -10.66 -5.35
N VAL A 15 -0.30 -10.39 -5.28
CA VAL A 15 -1.26 -11.36 -4.73
C VAL A 15 -1.33 -12.63 -5.58
N LEU A 16 -1.32 -12.50 -6.91
CA LEU A 16 -1.37 -13.63 -7.84
C LEU A 16 -0.07 -14.46 -7.81
N ILE A 17 1.10 -13.81 -7.73
CA ILE A 17 2.40 -14.48 -7.55
C ILE A 17 2.37 -15.32 -6.27
N LYS A 18 1.97 -14.71 -5.16
CA LYS A 18 1.87 -15.41 -3.89
C LYS A 18 0.93 -16.62 -3.96
N SER A 19 -0.21 -16.48 -4.63
CA SER A 19 -1.15 -17.60 -4.82
C SER A 19 -0.53 -18.77 -5.62
N ILE A 20 0.33 -18.48 -6.60
CA ILE A 20 1.10 -19.50 -7.32
C ILE A 20 2.14 -20.14 -6.40
N GLU A 21 2.88 -19.35 -5.62
CA GLU A 21 3.89 -19.83 -4.67
C GLU A 21 3.28 -20.75 -3.61
N ASP A 22 2.17 -20.34 -3.00
CA ASP A 22 1.41 -21.14 -2.04
C ASP A 22 0.92 -22.45 -2.66
N SER A 23 0.40 -22.39 -3.90
CA SER A 23 0.01 -23.60 -4.65
C SER A 23 1.18 -24.56 -4.91
N ILE A 24 2.39 -24.05 -5.17
CA ILE A 24 3.59 -24.89 -5.37
C ILE A 24 4.06 -25.47 -4.02
N ALA A 25 4.02 -24.68 -2.95
CA ALA A 25 4.41 -25.13 -1.62
C ALA A 25 3.52 -26.28 -1.13
N ASP A 26 2.21 -26.20 -1.38
CA ASP A 26 1.27 -27.27 -1.06
C ASP A 26 1.54 -28.55 -1.85
N ASP A 27 1.87 -28.46 -3.15
CA ASP A 27 2.19 -29.63 -3.98
C ASP A 27 3.44 -30.36 -3.47
N LYS A 28 4.40 -29.63 -2.88
CA LYS A 28 5.65 -30.19 -2.32
C LYS A 28 5.47 -30.78 -0.92
N ASN A 29 4.33 -30.57 -0.28
CA ASN A 29 4.10 -31.02 1.09
C ASN A 29 3.76 -32.52 1.10
N VAL A 30 4.71 -33.34 1.57
CA VAL A 30 4.71 -34.82 1.47
C VAL A 30 3.44 -35.46 2.04
N LEU A 31 2.83 -34.85 3.07
CA LEU A 31 1.60 -35.32 3.70
C LEU A 31 0.34 -35.18 2.80
N TYR A 32 0.30 -34.18 1.90
CA TYR A 32 -0.83 -33.90 1.01
C TYR A 32 -0.62 -34.40 -0.42
N SER A 33 0.63 -34.61 -0.82
CA SER A 33 1.02 -35.08 -2.17
C SER A 33 0.41 -36.42 -2.57
N TRP A 34 0.12 -37.33 -1.62
CA TRP A 34 -0.46 -38.65 -1.93
C TRP A 34 -1.93 -38.63 -2.37
N TRP A 35 -2.68 -37.54 -2.08
CA TRP A 35 -4.12 -37.45 -2.36
C TRP A 35 -4.47 -36.30 -3.32
N ARG A 36 -3.47 -35.50 -3.71
CA ARG A 36 -3.66 -34.27 -4.49
C ARG A 36 -3.31 -34.50 -5.95
N ASP A 37 -4.26 -34.18 -6.83
CA ASP A 37 -4.06 -34.22 -8.27
C ASP A 37 -3.31 -32.96 -8.73
N THR A 38 -2.05 -33.13 -9.09
CA THR A 38 -1.14 -32.06 -9.50
C THR A 38 -1.46 -31.46 -10.87
N SER A 39 -2.25 -32.17 -11.70
CA SER A 39 -2.68 -31.66 -13.01
C SER A 39 -3.59 -30.45 -12.88
N ILE A 40 -4.51 -30.49 -11.89
CA ILE A 40 -5.44 -29.40 -11.57
C ILE A 40 -4.69 -28.19 -11.04
N SER A 41 -3.73 -28.41 -10.12
CA SER A 41 -2.87 -27.35 -9.61
C SER A 41 -2.17 -26.62 -10.76
N GLU A 42 -1.65 -27.36 -11.74
CA GLU A 42 -0.95 -26.77 -12.88
C GLU A 42 -1.87 -25.97 -13.80
N GLU A 43 -3.08 -26.46 -14.06
CA GLU A 43 -4.07 -25.71 -14.85
C GLU A 43 -4.52 -24.44 -14.13
N GLN A 44 -4.72 -24.47 -12.81
CA GLN A 44 -5.02 -23.27 -12.05
C GLN A 44 -3.85 -22.28 -12.10
N ARG A 45 -2.60 -22.74 -11.98
CA ARG A 45 -1.42 -21.89 -12.16
C ARG A 45 -1.38 -21.29 -13.56
N LYS A 46 -1.76 -22.03 -14.60
CA LYS A 46 -1.86 -21.49 -15.97
C LYS A 46 -2.90 -20.37 -16.06
N VAL A 47 -4.10 -20.59 -15.52
CA VAL A 47 -5.15 -19.54 -15.48
C VAL A 47 -4.66 -18.31 -14.71
N THR A 48 -3.98 -18.50 -13.56
CA THR A 48 -3.40 -17.39 -12.80
C THR A 48 -2.35 -16.62 -13.60
N ARG A 49 -1.46 -17.31 -14.32
CA ARG A 49 -0.45 -16.68 -15.19
C ARG A 49 -1.07 -15.93 -16.36
N ASP A 50 -2.14 -16.45 -16.95
CA ASP A 50 -2.85 -15.76 -18.02
C ASP A 50 -3.58 -14.51 -17.50
N LEU A 51 -4.15 -14.58 -16.29
CA LEU A 51 -4.68 -13.40 -15.61
C LEU A 51 -3.58 -12.36 -15.32
N GLN A 52 -2.39 -12.76 -14.88
CA GLN A 52 -1.25 -11.84 -14.69
C GLN A 52 -0.94 -11.07 -15.97
N LYS A 53 -0.91 -11.74 -17.13
CA LYS A 53 -0.68 -11.07 -18.42
C LYS A 53 -1.79 -10.07 -18.76
N ILE A 54 -3.06 -10.44 -18.50
CA ILE A 54 -4.21 -9.55 -18.73
C ILE A 54 -4.09 -8.31 -17.85
N ILE A 55 -3.69 -8.47 -16.59
CA ILE A 55 -3.53 -7.36 -15.64
C ILE A 55 -2.34 -6.49 -16.01
N ALA A 56 -1.19 -7.06 -16.38
CA ALA A 56 -0.03 -6.31 -16.83
C ALA A 56 -0.31 -5.51 -18.12
N ALA A 57 -1.16 -6.04 -19.01
CA ALA A 57 -1.57 -5.36 -20.24
C ALA A 57 -2.77 -4.41 -20.05
N PHE A 58 -3.31 -4.28 -18.84
CA PHE A 58 -4.46 -3.42 -18.56
C PHE A 58 -4.09 -1.95 -18.78
N LEU A 59 -4.96 -1.23 -19.48
CA LEU A 59 -4.80 0.20 -19.73
C LEU A 59 -5.90 0.98 -19.00
N ASN A 60 -5.55 2.21 -18.63
CA ASN A 60 -6.50 3.19 -18.10
C ASN A 60 -7.81 3.22 -18.92
N LYS A 61 -8.91 3.37 -18.20
CA LYS A 61 -10.19 3.80 -18.77
C LYS A 61 -10.34 5.31 -18.59
N GLU A 62 -11.51 5.82 -18.94
CA GLU A 62 -11.84 7.26 -18.89
C GLU A 62 -11.66 7.87 -17.50
N SER A 63 -11.80 7.06 -16.44
CA SER A 63 -11.49 7.43 -15.06
C SER A 63 -11.06 6.22 -14.25
N ASP A 64 -10.52 6.45 -13.07
CA ASP A 64 -10.16 5.40 -12.11
C ASP A 64 -11.38 4.59 -11.66
N LYS A 65 -12.56 5.20 -11.60
CA LYS A 65 -13.81 4.46 -11.32
C LYS A 65 -14.14 3.44 -12.41
N HIS A 66 -14.06 3.86 -13.68
CA HIS A 66 -14.26 2.92 -14.80
C HIS A 66 -13.16 1.87 -14.86
N SER A 67 -11.94 2.24 -14.50
CA SER A 67 -10.80 1.31 -14.41
C SER A 67 -11.01 0.28 -13.31
N LEU A 68 -11.51 0.69 -12.13
CA LEU A 68 -11.93 -0.20 -11.04
C LEU A 68 -12.99 -1.19 -11.52
N GLU A 69 -14.07 -0.71 -12.13
CA GLU A 69 -15.16 -1.57 -12.61
C GLU A 69 -14.67 -2.58 -13.66
N ALA A 70 -13.79 -2.16 -14.56
CA ALA A 70 -13.18 -3.04 -15.55
C ALA A 70 -12.26 -4.09 -14.93
N LEU A 71 -11.41 -3.73 -13.97
CA LEU A 71 -10.55 -4.67 -13.24
C LEU A 71 -11.39 -5.69 -12.46
N LYS A 72 -12.43 -5.24 -11.76
CA LYS A 72 -13.36 -6.12 -11.05
C LYS A 72 -14.06 -7.10 -11.99
N LYS A 73 -14.47 -6.62 -13.18
CA LYS A 73 -15.09 -7.46 -14.21
C LYS A 73 -14.13 -8.55 -14.69
N ILE A 74 -12.86 -8.22 -14.92
CA ILE A 74 -11.81 -9.21 -15.28
C ILE A 74 -11.71 -10.28 -14.18
N MET A 75 -11.62 -9.87 -12.90
CA MET A 75 -11.55 -10.81 -11.77
C MET A 75 -12.77 -11.72 -11.68
N SER A 76 -13.98 -11.16 -11.84
CA SER A 76 -15.23 -11.93 -11.81
C SER A 76 -15.37 -12.91 -12.98
N GLN A 77 -14.91 -12.53 -14.18
CA GLN A 77 -14.93 -13.41 -15.34
C GLN A 77 -14.02 -14.62 -15.12
N VAL A 78 -12.77 -14.39 -14.69
CA VAL A 78 -11.84 -15.49 -14.39
C VAL A 78 -12.34 -16.33 -13.22
N ASP A 79 -12.94 -15.74 -12.18
CA ASP A 79 -13.53 -16.51 -11.07
C ASP A 79 -14.63 -17.45 -11.55
N THR A 80 -15.49 -16.97 -12.45
CA THR A 80 -16.57 -17.76 -13.06
C THR A 80 -16.01 -18.88 -13.93
N GLU A 81 -14.99 -18.61 -14.76
CA GLU A 81 -14.33 -19.63 -15.59
C GLU A 81 -13.69 -20.74 -14.74
N VAL A 82 -13.01 -20.36 -13.64
CA VAL A 82 -12.41 -21.32 -12.70
C VAL A 82 -13.51 -22.12 -11.99
N GLU A 83 -14.60 -21.48 -11.56
CA GLU A 83 -15.71 -22.18 -10.92
C GLU A 83 -16.40 -23.16 -11.87
N ASP A 84 -16.67 -22.77 -13.11
CA ASP A 84 -17.29 -23.63 -14.12
C ASP A 84 -16.40 -24.82 -14.47
N TYR A 85 -15.09 -24.59 -14.56
CA TYR A 85 -14.12 -25.67 -14.71
C TYR A 85 -14.21 -26.66 -13.54
N ARG A 86 -14.16 -26.17 -12.30
CA ARG A 86 -14.23 -27.03 -11.11
C ARG A 86 -15.57 -27.76 -10.98
N LYS A 87 -16.69 -27.13 -11.32
CA LYS A 87 -18.03 -27.75 -11.35
C LYS A 87 -18.10 -28.92 -12.34
N LYS A 88 -17.51 -28.80 -13.54
CA LYS A 88 -17.46 -29.89 -14.53
C LYS A 88 -16.79 -31.14 -13.96
N HIS A 89 -15.83 -30.95 -13.07
CA HIS A 89 -15.11 -32.01 -12.38
C HIS A 89 -15.67 -32.35 -10.98
N LYS A 90 -16.82 -31.78 -10.60
CA LYS A 90 -17.48 -31.97 -9.29
C LYS A 90 -16.61 -31.60 -8.09
N TRP A 91 -15.82 -30.54 -8.22
CA TRP A 91 -15.02 -30.00 -7.13
C TRP A 91 -15.62 -28.71 -6.56
N ASP A 92 -15.48 -28.53 -5.25
CA ASP A 92 -15.85 -27.29 -4.56
C ASP A 92 -14.96 -26.13 -5.00
N ARG A 93 -15.37 -24.88 -4.74
CA ARG A 93 -14.56 -23.68 -5.00
C ARG A 93 -13.16 -23.81 -4.37
N GLY A 94 -12.14 -23.41 -5.12
CA GLY A 94 -10.73 -23.59 -4.74
C GLY A 94 -10.08 -22.34 -4.14
N HIS A 95 -8.79 -22.45 -3.81
CA HIS A 95 -7.98 -21.34 -3.30
C HIS A 95 -7.99 -20.13 -4.26
N LEU A 96 -7.79 -20.35 -5.56
CA LEU A 96 -7.82 -19.28 -6.57
C LEU A 96 -9.14 -18.50 -6.56
N ASN A 97 -10.28 -19.19 -6.42
CA ASN A 97 -11.59 -18.54 -6.33
C ASN A 97 -11.67 -17.59 -5.11
N ALA A 98 -11.17 -18.05 -3.95
CA ALA A 98 -11.13 -17.22 -2.74
C ALA A 98 -10.20 -16.00 -2.92
N THR A 99 -9.04 -16.19 -3.57
CA THR A 99 -8.11 -15.10 -3.91
C THR A 99 -8.77 -14.06 -4.81
N LEU A 100 -9.47 -14.46 -5.87
CA LEU A 100 -10.15 -13.55 -6.79
C LEU A 100 -11.30 -12.78 -6.11
N THR A 101 -12.11 -13.45 -5.29
CA THR A 101 -13.13 -12.78 -4.46
C THR A 101 -12.49 -11.76 -3.52
N GLY A 102 -11.36 -12.10 -2.89
CA GLY A 102 -10.61 -11.21 -2.01
C GLY A 102 -10.07 -9.97 -2.73
N ILE A 103 -9.43 -10.15 -3.89
CA ILE A 103 -8.96 -9.04 -4.74
C ILE A 103 -10.12 -8.10 -5.09
N ASN A 104 -11.24 -8.66 -5.54
CA ASN A 104 -12.41 -7.87 -5.96
C ASN A 104 -12.96 -7.00 -4.84
N SER A 105 -13.12 -7.56 -3.62
CA SER A 105 -13.54 -6.79 -2.45
C SER A 105 -12.49 -5.77 -1.99
N ASN A 106 -11.20 -6.10 -2.09
CA ASN A 106 -10.13 -5.22 -1.66
C ASN A 106 -9.91 -4.04 -2.63
N LEU A 107 -10.19 -4.22 -3.91
CA LEU A 107 -10.17 -3.13 -4.90
C LEU A 107 -11.21 -2.05 -4.57
N ASP A 108 -12.43 -2.43 -4.17
CA ASP A 108 -13.44 -1.46 -3.71
C ASP A 108 -12.95 -0.71 -2.48
N ARG A 109 -12.40 -1.42 -1.49
CA ARG A 109 -11.86 -0.81 -0.26
C ARG A 109 -10.73 0.15 -0.57
N PHE A 110 -9.82 -0.25 -1.46
CA PHE A 110 -8.68 0.56 -1.86
C PHE A 110 -9.12 1.83 -2.58
N TYR A 111 -9.95 1.71 -3.62
CA TYR A 111 -10.50 2.85 -4.34
C TYR A 111 -11.23 3.81 -3.40
N ASN A 112 -12.14 3.29 -2.57
CA ASN A 112 -12.90 4.13 -1.64
C ASN A 112 -12.00 4.82 -0.62
N LYS A 113 -10.94 4.13 -0.15
CA LYS A 113 -9.97 4.72 0.78
C LYS A 113 -9.28 5.91 0.14
N ILE A 114 -8.74 5.78 -1.08
CA ILE A 114 -7.99 6.86 -1.75
C ILE A 114 -8.90 7.96 -2.31
N SER A 115 -10.14 7.63 -2.69
CA SER A 115 -11.12 8.62 -3.15
C SER A 115 -11.60 9.51 -2.01
N ALA A 116 -11.74 8.95 -0.80
CA ALA A 116 -12.22 9.63 0.39
C ALA A 116 -11.16 10.49 1.10
N LEU A 117 -9.91 10.52 0.62
CA LEU A 117 -8.82 11.32 1.23
C LEU A 117 -8.95 12.83 1.00
N GLY A 118 -10.03 13.27 0.36
CA GLY A 118 -10.29 14.68 0.14
C GLY A 118 -10.72 15.42 1.39
N ILE A 119 -10.18 16.63 1.54
CA ILE A 119 -10.51 17.60 2.58
C ILE A 119 -12.03 17.70 2.77
N ASN A 120 -12.50 17.53 4.01
CA ASN A 120 -13.85 17.93 4.39
C ASN A 120 -14.04 19.42 3.99
N PRO A 121 -15.16 19.81 3.37
CA PRO A 121 -15.34 21.10 2.65
C PRO A 121 -15.29 22.39 3.50
N VAL A 122 -14.74 22.33 4.71
CA VAL A 122 -14.63 23.43 5.66
C VAL A 122 -13.59 24.47 5.20
N ASP A 123 -12.53 24.07 4.49
CA ASP A 123 -11.41 24.96 4.11
C ASP A 123 -11.17 25.12 2.59
N SER A 124 -12.15 24.80 1.74
CA SER A 124 -12.00 24.89 0.29
C SER A 124 -11.85 26.34 -0.18
N VAL A 125 -10.80 26.61 -0.96
CA VAL A 125 -10.59 27.87 -1.69
C VAL A 125 -11.53 27.92 -2.90
N ASP A 126 -12.20 29.05 -3.09
CA ASP A 126 -13.07 29.29 -4.23
C ASP A 126 -12.26 29.22 -5.53
N ASP A 127 -12.62 28.28 -6.38
CA ASP A 127 -12.24 28.25 -7.77
C ASP A 127 -13.04 29.31 -8.56
N ALA A 128 -12.47 29.81 -9.65
CA ALA A 128 -13.04 30.89 -10.48
C ALA A 128 -14.42 30.56 -11.12
N GLN A 129 -14.98 29.37 -10.85
CA GLN A 129 -16.29 28.88 -11.29
C GLN A 129 -17.20 28.42 -10.13
N GLY A 130 -16.81 28.64 -8.87
CA GLY A 130 -17.68 28.45 -7.68
C GLY A 130 -17.95 27.00 -7.27
N GLY A 131 -17.12 26.03 -7.69
CA GLY A 131 -17.23 24.62 -7.34
C GLY A 131 -16.11 24.15 -6.43
N LYS A 132 -16.31 24.19 -5.09
CA LYS A 132 -15.39 23.61 -4.08
C LYS A 132 -14.95 22.19 -4.44
N LYS A 133 -13.77 22.01 -5.04
CA LYS A 133 -13.24 20.70 -5.40
C LYS A 133 -12.32 20.20 -4.28
N SER A 134 -12.74 19.17 -3.57
CA SER A 134 -11.86 18.43 -2.67
C SER A 134 -10.78 17.73 -3.50
N PHE A 135 -9.53 17.79 -3.04
CA PHE A 135 -8.45 17.01 -3.64
C PHE A 135 -8.73 15.52 -3.48
N SER A 136 -8.44 14.70 -4.48
CA SER A 136 -8.56 13.24 -4.37
C SER A 136 -7.31 12.60 -4.97
N LEU A 137 -6.93 11.43 -4.44
CA LEU A 137 -5.82 10.64 -5.00
C LEU A 137 -6.26 9.76 -6.17
N VAL A 138 -7.53 9.82 -6.57
CA VAL A 138 -8.02 9.25 -7.82
C VAL A 138 -7.83 10.22 -8.98
N ASP A 139 -7.69 9.66 -10.16
CA ASP A 139 -7.46 10.35 -11.43
C ASP A 139 -6.17 11.20 -11.44
N VAL A 140 -5.24 10.90 -10.53
CA VAL A 140 -3.89 11.49 -10.52
C VAL A 140 -3.02 10.72 -11.52
N VAL A 141 -2.37 11.47 -12.42
CA VAL A 141 -1.46 10.93 -13.43
C VAL A 141 -0.20 10.39 -12.74
N ASP A 142 0.27 9.24 -13.20
CA ASP A 142 1.58 8.70 -12.88
C ASP A 142 2.59 9.25 -13.89
N ASP A 143 3.32 10.29 -13.50
CA ASP A 143 4.35 10.98 -14.26
C ASP A 143 5.48 11.48 -13.32
N ASP A 144 6.51 12.10 -13.90
CA ASP A 144 7.73 12.53 -13.18
C ASP A 144 7.53 13.80 -12.32
N ASP A 145 6.29 14.24 -12.17
CA ASP A 145 5.95 15.38 -11.36
C ASP A 145 6.22 15.06 -9.87
N PRO A 146 7.00 15.89 -9.13
CA PRO A 146 7.38 15.58 -7.75
C PRO A 146 6.21 15.29 -6.82
N PHE A 147 5.10 16.00 -6.97
CA PHE A 147 3.92 15.77 -6.15
C PHE A 147 3.21 14.47 -6.54
N ASN A 148 3.17 14.13 -7.83
CA ASN A 148 2.60 12.86 -8.29
C ASN A 148 3.47 11.68 -7.84
N ILE A 149 4.79 11.80 -7.81
CA ILE A 149 5.70 10.79 -7.23
C ILE A 149 5.38 10.56 -5.75
N LEU A 150 5.24 11.63 -4.95
CA LEU A 150 4.79 11.52 -3.56
C LEU A 150 3.43 10.80 -3.47
N CYS A 151 2.47 11.18 -4.31
CA CYS A 151 1.17 10.52 -4.36
C CYS A 151 1.28 9.04 -4.73
N ALA A 152 2.19 8.66 -5.63
CA ALA A 152 2.38 7.29 -6.08
C ALA A 152 2.85 6.39 -4.94
N TYR A 153 3.91 6.81 -4.24
CA TYR A 153 4.41 6.08 -3.07
C TYR A 153 3.39 6.04 -1.92
N ALA A 154 2.61 7.11 -1.74
CA ALA A 154 1.56 7.14 -0.73
C ALA A 154 0.42 6.17 -1.04
N VAL A 155 -0.07 6.18 -2.29
CA VAL A 155 -1.13 5.29 -2.76
C VAL A 155 -0.68 3.83 -2.71
N TYR A 156 0.58 3.55 -3.07
CA TYR A 156 1.18 2.23 -2.92
C TYR A 156 1.20 1.76 -1.47
N TYR A 157 1.70 2.60 -0.55
CA TYR A 157 1.73 2.30 0.89
C TYR A 157 0.33 1.98 1.44
N LEU A 158 -0.68 2.77 1.08
CA LEU A 158 -2.06 2.56 1.50
C LEU A 158 -2.66 1.28 0.89
N GLY A 159 -2.43 1.05 -0.39
CA GLY A 159 -2.94 -0.10 -1.12
C GLY A 159 -2.32 -1.41 -0.66
N GLU A 160 -1.02 -1.44 -0.39
CA GLU A 160 -0.31 -2.65 0.03
C GLU A 160 -0.93 -3.21 1.31
N HIS A 161 -1.33 -2.36 2.24
CA HIS A 161 -1.95 -2.82 3.47
C HIS A 161 -3.42 -3.26 3.35
N ILE A 162 -4.05 -3.04 2.19
CA ILE A 162 -5.41 -3.47 1.87
C ILE A 162 -5.38 -4.75 1.03
N LEU A 163 -4.58 -4.78 -0.04
CA LEU A 163 -4.49 -5.91 -0.96
C LEU A 163 -3.53 -7.00 -0.47
N CYS A 164 -2.44 -6.61 0.20
CA CYS A 164 -1.38 -7.50 0.66
C CYS A 164 -1.16 -7.35 2.18
N PRO A 165 -2.21 -7.56 3.02
CA PRO A 165 -2.05 -7.43 4.46
C PRO A 165 -0.93 -8.37 4.93
N PRO A 166 -0.02 -7.89 5.81
CA PRO A 166 1.01 -8.74 6.38
C PRO A 166 0.35 -9.95 7.04
N GLU A 167 0.95 -11.14 6.90
CA GLU A 167 0.43 -12.33 7.54
C GLU A 167 0.42 -12.15 9.06
N ASP A 168 -0.76 -11.93 9.61
CA ASP A 168 -0.98 -11.66 11.02
C ASP A 168 -0.60 -12.84 11.96
N GLY A 169 -0.24 -14.01 11.40
CA GLY A 169 -0.04 -15.26 12.12
C GLY A 169 1.09 -15.27 13.15
N VAL A 170 2.13 -14.44 12.98
CA VAL A 170 3.27 -14.38 13.92
C VAL A 170 3.11 -13.26 14.95
N PHE A 171 2.60 -12.09 14.53
CA PHE A 171 2.44 -10.95 15.43
C PHE A 171 1.23 -11.08 16.35
N ILE A 172 0.12 -11.67 15.91
CA ILE A 172 -1.04 -11.91 16.79
C ILE A 172 -0.73 -12.96 17.86
N LYS A 173 0.05 -14.01 17.55
CA LYS A 173 0.47 -15.01 18.55
C LYS A 173 1.37 -14.42 19.63
N ILE A 174 2.25 -13.49 19.27
CA ILE A 174 3.13 -12.80 20.22
C ILE A 174 2.35 -11.72 20.99
N ALA A 175 1.50 -10.93 20.33
CA ALA A 175 0.67 -9.91 20.97
C ALA A 175 -0.33 -10.51 21.98
N ASN A 176 -0.96 -11.64 21.65
CA ASN A 176 -1.86 -12.34 22.56
C ASN A 176 -1.13 -12.98 23.75
N SER A 177 0.15 -13.33 23.60
CA SER A 177 0.96 -13.88 24.70
C SER A 177 1.52 -12.81 25.65
N VAL A 178 1.50 -11.53 25.24
CA VAL A 178 2.12 -10.40 25.96
C VAL A 178 1.10 -9.30 26.27
N SER A 179 -0.20 -9.58 26.14
CA SER A 179 -1.33 -8.64 26.29
C SER A 179 -1.43 -7.96 27.67
N SER A 180 -0.62 -8.33 28.67
CA SER A 180 -0.55 -7.65 29.96
C SER A 180 0.53 -6.58 30.07
N CYS A 181 1.40 -6.40 29.06
CA CYS A 181 2.65 -5.63 29.21
C CYS A 181 3.02 -4.69 28.04
N ILE A 182 2.15 -4.49 27.04
CA ILE A 182 2.48 -3.68 25.86
C ILE A 182 1.88 -2.27 25.97
N SER A 183 2.60 -1.29 25.41
CA SER A 183 2.23 0.12 25.29
C SER A 183 0.75 0.35 24.92
N LYS A 184 0.24 1.54 25.29
CA LYS A 184 -1.18 1.94 25.17
C LYS A 184 -1.78 1.85 23.76
N SER A 185 -0.98 1.67 22.71
CA SER A 185 -1.45 1.70 21.32
C SER A 185 -1.23 0.36 20.61
N SER A 186 -2.30 -0.20 20.06
CA SER A 186 -2.27 -1.45 19.28
C SER A 186 -1.57 -1.26 17.92
N ALA A 187 -1.08 -2.33 17.28
CA ALA A 187 -0.48 -2.24 15.94
C ALA A 187 -1.42 -1.61 14.89
N ILE A 188 -2.73 -1.81 15.05
CA ILE A 188 -3.78 -1.21 14.22
C ILE A 188 -3.81 0.31 14.44
N GLU A 189 -3.70 0.76 15.68
CA GLU A 189 -3.69 2.19 16.04
C GLU A 189 -2.44 2.90 15.52
N VAL A 190 -1.26 2.30 15.69
CA VAL A 190 -0.01 2.83 15.14
C VAL A 190 -0.09 2.96 13.62
N ARG A 191 -0.68 1.97 12.95
CA ARG A 191 -0.92 2.03 11.51
C ARG A 191 -1.86 3.18 11.15
N ALA A 192 -2.99 3.33 11.85
CA ALA A 192 -3.94 4.41 11.60
C ALA A 192 -3.29 5.80 11.80
N GLN A 193 -2.46 5.96 12.84
CA GLN A 193 -1.69 7.20 13.06
C GLN A 193 -0.74 7.49 11.88
N LYS A 194 -0.02 6.49 11.38
CA LYS A 194 0.85 6.64 10.20
C LYS A 194 0.09 6.99 8.93
N GLU A 195 -1.05 6.35 8.69
CA GLU A 195 -1.90 6.67 7.54
C GLU A 195 -2.42 8.11 7.64
N ASN A 196 -2.92 8.54 8.80
CA ASN A 196 -3.39 9.91 9.02
C ASN A 196 -2.28 10.95 8.87
N CYS A 197 -1.09 10.66 9.42
CA CYS A 197 0.11 11.48 9.25
C CYS A 197 0.43 11.69 7.75
N LEU A 198 0.51 10.61 6.99
CA LEU A 198 0.77 10.65 5.55
C LEU A 198 -0.27 11.51 4.82
N ILE A 199 -1.56 11.28 5.07
CA ILE A 199 -2.66 12.01 4.42
C ILE A 199 -2.59 13.50 4.73
N ASN A 200 -2.39 13.88 6.00
CA ASN A 200 -2.32 15.27 6.42
C ASN A 200 -1.18 16.02 5.71
N HIS A 201 -0.01 15.41 5.59
CA HIS A 201 1.12 16.01 4.88
C HIS A 201 0.89 16.12 3.38
N ILE A 202 0.26 15.15 2.73
CA ILE A 202 -0.11 15.25 1.30
C ILE A 202 -1.05 16.44 1.07
N LEU A 203 -2.06 16.60 1.93
CA LEU A 203 -3.01 17.71 1.83
C LEU A 203 -2.34 19.06 2.11
N ALA A 204 -1.47 19.14 3.10
CA ALA A 204 -0.68 20.34 3.38
C ALA A 204 0.25 20.70 2.21
N CYS A 205 0.93 19.70 1.63
CA CYS A 205 1.77 19.85 0.45
C CYS A 205 0.97 20.40 -0.73
N LYS A 206 -0.18 19.80 -1.02
CA LYS A 206 -1.06 20.22 -2.11
C LYS A 206 -1.50 21.67 -1.93
N LYS A 207 -1.91 22.06 -0.72
CA LYS A 207 -2.28 23.44 -0.39
C LYS A 207 -1.13 24.43 -0.62
N LYS A 208 0.10 24.06 -0.24
CA LYS A 208 1.29 24.89 -0.50
C LYS A 208 1.56 25.06 -2.00
N ILE A 209 1.48 23.96 -2.76
CA ILE A 209 1.72 23.97 -4.21
C ILE A 209 0.65 24.77 -4.95
N ASP A 210 -0.62 24.64 -4.55
CA ASP A 210 -1.72 25.38 -5.19
C ASP A 210 -1.68 26.88 -4.89
N GLY A 211 -1.03 27.28 -3.79
CA GLY A 211 -0.78 28.69 -3.45
C GLY A 211 0.44 29.31 -4.12
N LEU A 212 1.22 28.54 -4.90
CA LEU A 212 2.36 29.08 -5.65
C LEU A 212 1.90 29.83 -6.90
N ASP A 213 2.63 30.90 -7.24
CA ASP A 213 2.51 31.56 -8.53
C ASP A 213 3.00 30.64 -9.65
N LYS A 214 2.09 30.21 -10.52
CA LYS A 214 2.37 29.26 -11.60
C LYS A 214 3.14 29.87 -12.76
N GLU A 215 3.13 31.20 -12.87
CA GLU A 215 3.83 31.94 -13.93
C GLU A 215 5.20 32.43 -13.50
N GLY A 216 5.54 32.30 -12.20
CA GLY A 216 6.82 32.69 -11.66
C GLY A 216 7.96 31.77 -12.11
N ASP A 217 9.13 32.36 -12.37
CA ASP A 217 10.34 31.66 -12.83
C ASP A 217 10.79 30.54 -11.85
N ASP A 218 10.48 30.69 -10.56
CA ASP A 218 10.84 29.73 -9.51
C ASP A 218 9.78 28.63 -9.26
N TYR A 219 8.66 28.62 -9.99
CA TYR A 219 7.53 27.73 -9.70
C TYR A 219 7.96 26.26 -9.56
N GLN A 220 8.71 25.74 -10.53
CA GLN A 220 9.15 24.34 -10.54
C GLN A 220 10.11 24.01 -9.38
N VAL A 221 10.99 24.96 -9.04
CA VAL A 221 11.97 24.80 -7.96
C VAL A 221 11.27 24.80 -6.60
N LEU A 222 10.38 25.78 -6.36
CA LEU A 222 9.62 25.89 -5.11
C LEU A 222 8.69 24.70 -4.91
N ARG A 223 8.01 24.28 -5.98
CA ARG A 223 7.13 23.11 -5.97
C ARG A 223 7.87 21.85 -5.54
N ARG A 224 9.04 21.58 -6.15
CA ARG A 224 9.91 20.45 -5.73
C ARG A 224 10.36 20.58 -4.29
N THR A 225 10.78 21.77 -3.89
CA THR A 225 11.25 22.05 -2.52
C THR A 225 10.17 21.73 -1.50
N PHE A 226 8.93 22.18 -1.72
CA PHE A 226 7.81 21.89 -0.83
C PHE A 226 7.48 20.41 -0.76
N VAL A 227 7.57 19.66 -1.87
CA VAL A 227 7.38 18.20 -1.82
C VAL A 227 8.46 17.54 -0.96
N ILE A 228 9.73 17.90 -1.16
CA ILE A 228 10.86 17.34 -0.40
C ILE A 228 10.73 17.68 1.09
N GLU A 229 10.35 18.92 1.43
CA GLU A 229 10.12 19.34 2.81
C GLU A 229 9.02 18.52 3.49
N GLU A 230 7.92 18.26 2.79
CA GLU A 230 6.80 17.47 3.32
C GLU A 230 7.16 15.99 3.45
N ILE A 231 7.92 15.40 2.51
CA ILE A 231 8.43 14.04 2.67
C ILE A 231 9.32 13.92 3.91
N ASN A 232 10.21 14.89 4.12
CA ASN A 232 11.04 14.95 5.33
C ASN A 232 10.21 15.12 6.61
N ALA A 233 9.11 15.89 6.55
CA ALA A 233 8.17 16.00 7.66
C ALA A 233 7.49 14.65 7.97
N ILE A 234 7.00 13.94 6.96
CA ILE A 234 6.43 12.59 7.11
C ILE A 234 7.44 11.63 7.77
N LEU A 235 8.71 11.67 7.35
CA LEU A 235 9.77 10.83 7.92
C LEU A 235 10.04 11.14 9.40
N ARG A 236 10.03 12.42 9.78
CA ARG A 236 10.16 12.86 11.18
C ARG A 236 8.98 12.39 12.01
N ASP A 237 7.76 12.62 11.53
CA ASP A 237 6.52 12.29 12.26
C ASP A 237 6.31 10.78 12.37
N ASN A 238 6.61 10.01 11.31
CA ASN A 238 6.64 8.54 11.38
C ASN A 238 7.66 8.04 12.41
N THR A 239 8.80 8.72 12.56
CA THR A 239 9.76 8.40 13.62
C THR A 239 9.12 8.63 14.98
N MET A 240 8.54 9.81 15.23
CA MET A 240 7.87 10.13 16.50
C MET A 240 6.77 9.13 16.85
N ILE A 241 5.88 8.80 15.90
CA ILE A 241 4.82 7.79 16.08
C ILE A 241 5.41 6.44 16.52
N CYS A 242 6.52 6.01 15.90
CA CYS A 242 7.19 4.78 16.28
C CYS A 242 7.83 4.85 17.69
N GLU A 243 8.29 6.03 18.12
CA GLU A 243 8.90 6.21 19.43
C GLU A 243 7.88 6.23 20.57
N GLU A 244 6.76 6.92 20.36
CA GLU A 244 5.62 6.95 21.30
C GLU A 244 4.99 5.56 21.48
N SER A 245 5.07 4.73 20.44
CA SER A 245 4.53 3.37 20.43
C SER A 245 5.44 2.33 21.08
N LYS A 246 6.68 2.68 21.48
CA LYS A 246 7.61 1.72 22.11
C LYS A 246 7.04 1.23 23.45
N PRO A 247 7.06 -0.08 23.74
CA PRO A 247 6.70 -0.58 25.07
C PRO A 247 7.67 -0.01 26.12
N ILE A 248 7.14 0.32 27.31
CA ILE A 248 7.93 0.82 28.44
C ILE A 248 9.01 -0.21 28.75
N SER A 249 10.28 0.17 28.59
CA SER A 249 11.44 -0.74 28.59
C SER A 249 11.83 -1.32 29.96
N THR A 250 11.00 -1.17 30.97
CA THR A 250 11.30 -1.61 32.34
C THR A 250 10.00 -2.01 33.02
N ILE A 251 9.81 -3.32 33.17
CA ILE A 251 8.73 -3.89 33.98
C ILE A 251 9.37 -4.29 35.31
N PRO A 252 9.09 -3.60 36.43
CA PRO A 252 9.47 -4.09 37.74
C PRO A 252 8.58 -5.29 38.07
N VAL A 253 9.11 -6.50 37.93
CA VAL A 253 8.44 -7.69 38.45
C VAL A 253 8.82 -7.82 39.92
N GLN A 254 7.87 -7.58 40.83
CA GLN A 254 8.03 -7.89 42.24
C GLN A 254 7.98 -9.42 42.43
N LEU A 255 9.14 -10.05 42.50
CA LEU A 255 9.27 -11.46 42.89
C LEU A 255 9.52 -11.50 44.41
N THR A 256 8.45 -11.37 45.20
CA THR A 256 8.41 -11.57 46.68
C THR A 256 9.41 -10.77 47.56
N ALA A 257 8.84 -10.03 48.51
CA ALA A 257 9.40 -9.34 49.69
C ALA A 257 10.71 -8.52 49.60
N PHE A 258 11.79 -8.92 48.92
CA PHE A 258 13.06 -8.16 48.92
C PHE A 258 13.90 -8.21 47.62
N ALA A 259 13.36 -8.71 46.50
CA ALA A 259 14.10 -8.69 45.23
C ALA A 259 13.26 -8.16 44.06
N VAL A 260 13.73 -7.07 43.43
CA VAL A 260 13.19 -6.54 42.17
C VAL A 260 14.09 -7.02 41.04
N ALA A 261 13.64 -8.00 40.27
CA ALA A 261 14.33 -8.42 39.05
C ALA A 261 13.94 -7.48 37.90
N ARG A 262 14.90 -6.73 37.36
CA ARG A 262 14.71 -5.93 36.13
C ARG A 262 14.96 -6.82 34.92
N ILE A 263 13.91 -7.46 34.42
CA ILE A 263 14.01 -8.25 33.19
C ILE A 263 13.97 -7.29 32.01
N LYS A 264 15.04 -7.28 31.20
CA LYS A 264 15.00 -6.62 29.88
C LYS A 264 14.07 -7.44 29.00
N ALA A 265 12.86 -6.95 28.76
CA ALA A 265 11.99 -7.51 27.73
C ALA A 265 12.75 -7.46 26.38
N PRO A 266 12.70 -8.52 25.55
CA PRO A 266 13.27 -8.47 24.21
C PRO A 266 12.61 -7.30 23.48
N GLY A 267 13.42 -6.32 23.09
CA GLY A 267 12.93 -5.07 22.52
C GLY A 267 12.21 -5.31 21.20
N MET A 268 10.89 -5.51 21.26
CA MET A 268 10.02 -5.36 20.10
C MET A 268 9.98 -3.88 19.76
N LYS A 269 10.98 -3.42 19.01
CA LYS A 269 10.95 -2.11 18.37
C LYS A 269 9.88 -2.20 17.28
N PRO A 270 8.79 -1.43 17.32
CA PRO A 270 7.96 -1.27 16.12
C PRO A 270 8.91 -0.81 15.01
N SER A 271 9.00 -1.59 13.92
CA SER A 271 9.92 -1.24 12.83
C SER A 271 9.58 0.17 12.33
N ARG A 272 10.61 0.95 11.98
CA ARG A 272 10.42 2.26 11.31
C ARG A 272 9.50 2.15 10.08
N GLY A 273 9.37 0.94 9.54
CA GLY A 273 8.19 0.46 8.84
C GLY A 273 8.20 0.75 7.34
N ARG A 274 7.17 0.24 6.66
CA ARG A 274 6.96 0.39 5.21
C ARG A 274 6.79 1.86 4.79
N LEU A 275 6.23 2.71 5.66
CA LEU A 275 6.08 4.15 5.37
C LEU A 275 7.44 4.83 5.20
N LYS A 276 8.43 4.50 6.05
CA LYS A 276 9.78 5.06 5.92
C LYS A 276 10.40 4.70 4.57
N VAL A 277 10.33 3.41 4.20
CA VAL A 277 10.87 2.92 2.93
C VAL A 277 10.19 3.61 1.75
N ALA A 278 8.86 3.72 1.76
CA ALA A 278 8.11 4.40 0.69
C ALA A 278 8.54 5.86 0.52
N MET A 279 8.74 6.59 1.63
CA MET A 279 9.14 7.99 1.58
C MET A 279 10.62 8.19 1.22
N GLU A 280 11.50 7.27 1.62
CA GLU A 280 12.92 7.32 1.20
C GLU A 280 13.06 7.07 -0.31
N ASN A 281 12.32 6.10 -0.85
CA ASN A 281 12.30 5.83 -2.29
C ASN A 281 11.69 7.02 -3.06
N ALA A 282 10.66 7.67 -2.53
CA ALA A 282 10.12 8.90 -3.12
C ALA A 282 11.16 10.03 -3.21
N LEU A 283 12.00 10.21 -2.17
CA LEU A 283 13.09 11.19 -2.21
C LEU A 283 14.16 10.84 -3.24
N GLU A 284 14.50 9.56 -3.35
CA GLU A 284 15.46 9.06 -4.33
C GLU A 284 14.97 9.34 -5.76
N GLU A 285 13.74 8.96 -6.08
CA GLU A 285 13.14 9.16 -7.40
C GLU A 285 13.02 10.65 -7.77
N ILE A 286 12.55 11.50 -6.84
CA ILE A 286 12.52 12.97 -7.03
C ILE A 286 13.94 13.54 -7.20
N GLY A 287 14.95 12.91 -6.59
CA GLY A 287 16.36 13.24 -6.74
C GLY A 287 16.89 12.93 -8.14
N GLU A 288 16.62 11.71 -8.63
CA GLU A 288 17.11 11.17 -9.90
C GLU A 288 16.54 11.85 -11.14
N VAL A 289 15.25 12.26 -11.11
CA VAL A 289 14.59 12.98 -12.21
C VAL A 289 15.34 14.28 -12.62
N VAL A 290 16.23 14.80 -11.78
CA VAL A 290 17.03 16.01 -12.05
C VAL A 290 18.44 15.73 -12.57
N ALA A 291 18.95 14.50 -12.43
CA ALA A 291 20.27 14.13 -12.95
C ALA A 291 20.41 14.04 -14.49
N PRO A 292 19.37 13.83 -15.33
CA PRO A 292 19.59 13.57 -16.76
C PRO A 292 19.91 14.81 -17.63
N HIS A 293 20.08 16.01 -17.06
CA HIS A 293 20.40 17.22 -17.83
C HIS A 293 21.78 17.84 -17.53
N GLN A 294 22.65 17.18 -16.76
CA GLN A 294 24.02 17.65 -16.51
C GLN A 294 25.11 16.93 -17.32
N HIS A 295 24.77 16.07 -18.29
CA HIS A 295 25.75 15.34 -19.12
C HIS A 295 25.73 15.65 -20.62
N SER A 296 25.10 16.75 -21.04
CA SER A 296 25.18 17.25 -22.42
C SER A 296 25.78 18.64 -22.51
N VAL A 297 26.96 18.87 -21.93
CA VAL A 297 27.84 19.96 -22.37
C VAL A 297 29.30 19.49 -22.30
N ALA A 298 29.98 19.69 -23.44
CA ALA A 298 31.42 19.63 -23.69
C ALA A 298 32.06 18.26 -23.87
N THR A 299 32.17 17.84 -25.14
CA THR A 299 33.50 17.77 -25.76
C THR A 299 33.36 18.15 -27.24
N ILE A 300 33.86 19.34 -27.60
CA ILE A 300 34.29 19.68 -28.96
C ILE A 300 35.74 19.21 -29.09
#